data_AF-A0A816K3Q5-F1
#
_entry.id   AF-A0A816K3Q5-F1
#
_cell.length_a   1.000
_cell.length_b   1.000
_cell.length_c   1.000
_cell.angle_alpha   90.00
_cell.angle_beta   90.00
_cell.angle_gamma   90.00
#
_symmetry.space_group_name_H-M   'P 1'
#
loop_
_entity.id
_entity.type
_entity.pdbx_description
1 polymer ?
#
loop_
_entity_poly.entity_id
_entity_poly.type
_entity_poly.pdbx_seq_one_letter_code
_entity_poly.pdbx_strand_id
1 'polypeptide(L)'
;EQSKKEEQRRIEIAETWDSFLFAQIIRGFILVTQSILRKYIILPLLIIIKNSIRIVLFQLPEWEEDLKEWKREMHVKCTYNGVQLSETEFPRNWLTDGIQIKILFPFYLKPWHKYKFQSSQKARLK
;
A
#
# COMPACT_ATOMS: atom_id res chain seq x y z
N GLU A 1 28.25 45.23 3.26
CA GLU A 1 27.76 44.45 4.43
C GLU A 1 26.32 43.97 4.26
N GLN A 2 25.40 44.83 3.78
CA GLN A 2 24.02 44.45 3.46
C GLN A 2 23.90 43.35 2.40
N SER A 3 24.71 43.37 1.34
CA SER A 3 24.73 42.32 0.31
C SER A 3 25.03 40.92 0.86
N LYS A 4 25.99 40.81 1.79
CA LYS A 4 26.34 39.54 2.45
C LYS A 4 25.19 38.97 3.29
N LYS A 5 24.41 39.84 3.96
CA LYS A 5 23.23 39.44 4.75
C LYS A 5 22.07 38.99 3.86
N GLU A 6 21.96 39.56 2.66
CA GLU A 6 20.94 39.19 1.69
C GLU A 6 21.26 37.85 1.02
N GLU A 7 22.54 37.62 0.72
CA GLU A 7 23.05 36.35 0.19
C GLU A 7 22.88 35.20 1.20
N GLN A 8 23.17 35.43 2.48
CA GLN A 8 22.90 34.48 3.56
C GLN A 8 21.41 34.11 3.67
N ARG A 9 20.50 35.10 3.57
CA ARG A 9 19.06 34.81 3.56
C ARG A 9 18.62 33.99 2.35
N ARG A 10 19.22 34.20 1.17
CA ARG A 10 18.92 33.39 -0.03
C ARG A 10 19.39 31.95 0.15
N ILE A 11 20.56 31.74 0.75
CA ILE A 11 21.11 30.41 1.04
C ILE A 11 20.21 29.67 2.04
N GLU A 12 19.80 30.32 3.14
CA GLU A 12 18.94 29.71 4.16
C GLU A 12 17.56 29.32 3.59
N ILE A 13 16.99 30.16 2.72
CA ILE A 13 15.76 29.85 1.99
C ILE A 13 16.00 28.63 1.08
N ALA A 14 17.10 28.61 0.31
CA ALA A 14 17.42 27.50 -0.58
C ALA A 14 17.63 26.17 0.18
N GLU A 15 18.35 26.20 1.31
CA GLU A 15 18.54 25.03 2.19
C GLU A 15 17.21 24.51 2.77
N THR A 16 16.31 25.42 3.14
CA THR A 16 14.97 25.05 3.63
C THR A 16 14.13 24.39 2.54
N TRP A 17 14.17 24.92 1.31
CA TRP A 17 13.49 24.31 0.16
C TRP A 17 14.10 22.97 -0.24
N ASP A 18 15.42 22.83 -0.18
CA ASP A 18 16.13 21.58 -0.50
C ASP A 18 15.83 20.47 0.54
N SER A 19 15.80 20.84 1.83
CA SER A 19 15.37 19.94 2.91
C SER A 19 13.92 19.48 2.73
N PHE A 20 13.02 20.39 2.34
CA PHE A 20 11.62 20.06 2.06
C PHE A 20 11.49 19.11 0.85
N LEU A 21 12.22 19.38 -0.24
CA LEU A 21 12.27 18.52 -1.43
C LEU A 21 12.76 17.12 -1.10
N PHE A 22 13.86 17.03 -0.33
CA PHE A 22 14.44 15.77 0.10
C PHE A 22 13.50 15.00 1.03
N ALA A 23 12.84 15.68 1.96
CA ALA A 23 11.84 15.08 2.84
C ALA A 23 10.65 14.52 2.04
N GLN A 24 10.22 15.21 0.98
CA GLN A 24 9.14 14.77 0.11
C GLN A 24 9.51 13.54 -0.73
N ILE A 25 10.75 13.51 -1.23
CA ILE A 25 11.34 12.36 -1.92
C ILE A 25 11.38 11.14 -0.97
N ILE A 26 11.97 11.29 0.22
CA ILE A 26 12.06 10.22 1.21
C ILE A 26 10.66 9.72 1.58
N ARG A 27 9.72 10.63 1.84
CA ARG A 27 8.34 10.25 2.18
C ARG A 27 7.69 9.44 1.06
N GLY A 28 7.88 9.83 -0.20
CA GLY A 28 7.39 9.07 -1.36
C GLY A 28 7.97 7.66 -1.42
N PHE A 29 9.29 7.53 -1.26
CA PHE A 29 9.97 6.24 -1.21
C PHE A 29 9.51 5.37 -0.04
N ILE A 30 9.36 5.94 1.15
CA ILE A 30 8.87 5.22 2.33
C ILE A 30 7.47 4.67 2.08
N LEU A 31 6.55 5.47 1.51
CA LEU A 31 5.18 5.01 1.24
C LEU A 31 5.16 3.87 0.22
N VAL A 32 5.90 4.00 -0.88
CA VAL A 32 6.02 2.95 -1.91
C VAL A 32 6.61 1.69 -1.31
N THR A 33 7.70 1.83 -0.56
CA THR A 33 8.39 0.71 0.10
C THR A 33 7.47 0.03 1.11
N GLN A 34 6.79 0.79 1.97
CA GLN A 34 5.82 0.28 2.95
C GLN A 34 4.70 -0.52 2.27
N SER A 35 4.16 -0.01 1.17
CA SER A 35 3.11 -0.67 0.41
C SER A 35 3.59 -2.01 -0.17
N ILE A 36 4.78 -2.03 -0.79
CA ILE A 36 5.40 -3.22 -1.37
C ILE A 36 5.74 -4.24 -0.27
N LEU A 37 6.37 -3.80 0.82
CA LEU A 37 6.70 -4.63 1.98
C LEU A 37 5.44 -5.30 2.54
N ARG A 38 4.35 -4.54 2.69
CA ARG A 38 3.07 -5.11 3.15
C ARG A 38 2.59 -6.21 2.21
N LYS A 39 2.48 -5.93 0.91
CA LYS A 39 1.87 -6.84 -0.05
C LYS A 39 2.70 -8.09 -0.33
N TYR A 40 4.02 -7.97 -0.43
CA TYR A 40 4.89 -9.06 -0.90
C TYR A 40 5.66 -9.77 0.22
N ILE A 41 5.80 -9.16 1.40
CA ILE A 41 6.55 -9.75 2.50
C ILE A 41 5.63 -10.03 3.68
N ILE A 42 5.01 -9.01 4.27
CA ILE A 42 4.25 -9.16 5.51
C ILE A 42 3.01 -10.04 5.31
N LEU A 43 2.17 -9.78 4.31
CA LEU A 43 0.95 -10.56 4.08
C LEU A 43 1.25 -12.04 3.76
N PRO A 44 2.17 -12.38 2.82
CA PRO A 44 2.52 -13.78 2.57
C PRO A 44 3.07 -14.50 3.82
N LEU A 45 3.90 -13.82 4.62
CA LEU A 45 4.41 -14.39 5.87
C LEU A 45 3.27 -14.69 6.85
N LEU A 46 2.29 -13.80 6.99
CA LEU A 46 1.12 -14.02 7.86
C LEU A 46 0.27 -15.21 7.38
N ILE A 47 0.09 -15.36 6.07
CA ILE A 47 -0.65 -16.51 5.48
C ILE A 47 0.10 -17.81 5.75
N ILE A 48 1.42 -17.83 5.58
CA ILE A 48 2.26 -19.00 5.86
C ILE A 48 2.15 -19.38 7.34
N ILE A 49 2.36 -18.42 8.26
CA ILE A 49 2.26 -18.66 9.70
C ILE A 49 0.88 -19.22 10.07
N LYS A 50 -0.21 -18.62 9.56
CA LYS A 50 -1.58 -19.10 9.82
C LYS A 50 -1.75 -20.55 9.39
N ASN A 51 -1.36 -20.88 8.16
CA ASN A 51 -1.55 -22.22 7.59
C ASN A 51 -0.62 -23.26 8.23
N SER A 52 0.61 -22.88 8.60
CA SER A 52 1.52 -23.74 9.37
C SER A 52 0.95 -24.09 10.75
N ILE A 53 0.39 -23.12 11.48
CA ILE A 53 -0.27 -23.38 12.78
C ILE A 53 -1.43 -24.36 12.61
N ARG A 54 -2.26 -24.19 11.57
CA ARG A 54 -3.36 -25.13 11.29
C ARG A 54 -2.89 -26.54 11.02
N ILE A 55 -1.83 -26.70 10.24
CA ILE A 55 -1.23 -28.03 9.97
C ILE A 55 -0.73 -28.66 11.28
N VAL A 56 -0.07 -27.89 12.15
CA VAL A 56 0.39 -28.36 13.48
C VAL A 56 -0.79 -28.77 14.38
N LEU A 57 -1.94 -28.10 14.25
CA LEU A 57 -3.18 -28.44 14.95
C LEU A 57 -4.02 -29.52 14.26
N PHE A 58 -3.48 -30.21 13.25
CA PHE A 58 -4.17 -31.23 12.44
C PHE A 58 -5.45 -30.72 11.74
N GLN A 59 -5.48 -29.43 11.39
CA GLN A 59 -6.57 -28.80 10.64
C GLN A 59 -6.19 -28.63 9.17
N LEU A 60 -7.19 -28.62 8.28
CA LEU A 60 -6.97 -28.35 6.86
C LEU A 60 -6.54 -26.89 6.64
N PRO A 61 -5.49 -26.64 5.84
CA PRO A 61 -5.07 -25.30 5.48
C PRO A 61 -6.04 -24.66 4.47
N GLU A 62 -6.18 -23.33 4.51
CA GLU A 62 -7.10 -22.52 3.69
C GLU A 62 -6.32 -21.68 2.66
N TRP A 63 -5.34 -22.31 2.00
CA TRP A 63 -4.46 -21.60 1.07
C TRP A 63 -5.23 -20.92 -0.06
N GLU A 64 -6.28 -21.56 -0.59
CA GLU A 64 -7.03 -21.03 -1.73
C GLU A 64 -7.73 -19.72 -1.35
N GLU A 65 -8.46 -19.70 -0.23
CA GLU A 65 -9.19 -18.52 0.22
C GLU A 65 -8.24 -17.38 0.58
N ASP A 66 -7.16 -17.67 1.30
CA ASP A 66 -6.16 -16.67 1.69
C ASP A 66 -5.48 -16.05 0.47
N LEU A 67 -5.05 -16.88 -0.50
CA LEU A 67 -4.40 -16.40 -1.72
C LEU A 67 -5.36 -15.58 -2.58
N LYS A 68 -6.65 -15.95 -2.62
CA LYS A 68 -7.67 -15.20 -3.35
C LYS A 68 -7.92 -13.83 -2.74
N GLU A 69 -8.02 -13.73 -1.42
CA GLU A 69 -8.17 -12.43 -0.73
C GLU A 69 -6.90 -11.59 -0.84
N TRP A 70 -5.72 -12.21 -0.76
CA TRP A 70 -4.43 -11.52 -0.95
C TRP A 70 -4.30 -10.90 -2.35
N LYS A 71 -4.64 -11.66 -3.40
CA LYS A 71 -4.62 -11.16 -4.79
C LYS A 71 -5.64 -10.06 -5.05
N ARG A 72 -6.73 -10.01 -4.27
CA ARG A 72 -7.77 -8.98 -4.40
C ARG A 72 -7.34 -7.62 -3.87
N GLU A 73 -6.36 -7.58 -2.97
CA GLU A 73 -5.84 -6.30 -2.48
C GLU A 73 -5.09 -5.56 -3.60
N MET A 74 -5.55 -4.36 -3.94
CA MET A 74 -4.97 -3.54 -4.99
C MET A 74 -4.42 -2.24 -4.41
N HIS A 75 -3.23 -1.84 -4.86
CA HIS A 75 -2.54 -0.62 -4.41
C HIS A 75 -2.56 0.37 -5.56
N VAL A 76 -3.43 1.36 -5.47
CA VAL A 76 -3.62 2.38 -6.50
C VAL A 76 -2.80 3.62 -6.13
N LYS A 77 -1.91 4.04 -7.03
CA LYS A 77 -1.11 5.25 -6.86
C LYS A 77 -1.97 6.47 -7.18
N CYS A 78 -1.92 7.47 -6.31
CA CYS A 78 -2.68 8.71 -6.43
C CYS A 78 -1.69 9.88 -6.36
N THR A 79 -2.05 10.98 -7.02
CA THR A 79 -1.37 12.26 -6.82
C THR A 79 -1.61 12.79 -5.40
N TYR A 80 -0.80 13.75 -4.94
CA TYR A 80 -1.02 14.40 -3.63
C TYR A 80 -2.41 15.04 -3.49
N ASN A 81 -3.00 15.51 -4.60
CA ASN A 81 -4.35 16.07 -4.66
C ASN A 81 -5.47 15.01 -4.62
N GLY A 82 -5.14 13.72 -4.47
CA GLY A 82 -6.11 12.63 -4.36
C GLY A 82 -6.69 12.15 -5.69
N VAL A 83 -6.20 12.67 -6.82
CA VAL A 83 -6.58 12.16 -8.15
C VAL A 83 -5.94 10.79 -8.33
N GLN A 84 -6.77 9.76 -8.50
CA GLN A 84 -6.33 8.39 -8.80
C GLN A 84 -5.68 8.36 -10.17
N LEU A 85 -4.48 7.81 -10.22
CA LEU A 85 -3.85 7.42 -11.47
C LEU A 85 -4.13 5.93 -11.73
N SER A 86 -3.94 5.50 -12.97
CA SER A 86 -4.10 4.09 -13.31
C SER A 86 -3.07 3.25 -12.53
N GLU A 87 -3.35 1.95 -12.32
CA GLU A 87 -2.44 1.05 -11.60
C GLU A 87 -1.02 1.01 -12.19
N THR A 88 -0.90 1.25 -13.50
CA THR A 88 0.35 1.14 -14.26
C THR A 88 1.06 2.48 -14.46
N GLU A 89 0.39 3.61 -14.31
CA GLU A 89 0.98 4.93 -14.59
C GLU A 89 1.46 5.62 -13.30
N PHE A 90 2.78 5.76 -13.17
CA PHE A 90 3.37 6.64 -12.17
C PHE A 90 3.21 8.11 -12.63
N PRO A 91 2.84 9.05 -11.73
CA PRO A 91 2.85 10.46 -12.08
C PRO A 91 4.28 10.87 -12.47
N ARG A 92 4.50 11.57 -13.58
CA ARG A 92 5.87 11.91 -14.04
C ARG A 92 6.69 12.69 -12.99
N ASN A 93 6.02 13.50 -12.17
CA ASN A 93 6.63 14.38 -11.16
C ASN A 93 6.35 13.94 -9.71
N TRP A 94 6.12 12.65 -9.48
CA TRP A 94 5.72 12.13 -8.16
C TRP A 94 6.71 12.39 -7.02
N LEU A 95 8.00 12.55 -7.35
CA LEU A 95 9.08 12.87 -6.41
C LEU A 95 8.98 14.32 -5.91
N THR A 96 8.54 15.25 -6.76
CA THR A 96 8.44 16.69 -6.47
C THR A 96 7.04 17.15 -6.06
N ASP A 97 5.99 16.48 -6.56
CA ASP A 97 4.58 16.83 -6.27
C ASP A 97 4.01 15.97 -5.13
N GLY A 98 4.69 14.87 -4.80
CA GLY A 98 4.27 13.94 -3.76
C GLY A 98 3.31 12.87 -4.29
N ILE A 99 3.27 11.75 -3.57
CA ILE A 99 2.50 10.56 -3.94
C ILE A 99 1.67 10.07 -2.75
N GLN A 100 0.49 9.55 -3.03
CA GLN A 100 -0.32 8.81 -2.09
C GLN A 100 -0.61 7.43 -2.65
N ILE A 101 -0.79 6.44 -1.77
CA ILE A 101 -1.15 5.08 -2.18
C ILE A 101 -2.44 4.71 -1.47
N LYS A 102 -3.46 4.41 -2.27
CA LYS A 102 -4.76 3.97 -1.79
C LYS A 102 -4.83 2.45 -1.87
N ILE A 103 -5.13 1.82 -0.75
CA ILE A 103 -5.34 0.38 -0.67
C ILE A 103 -6.82 0.10 -0.90
N LEU A 104 -7.14 -0.59 -1.99
CA LEU A 104 -8.49 -1.09 -2.29
C LEU A 104 -8.59 -2.55 -1.88
N PHE A 105 -9.70 -2.91 -1.24
CA PHE A 105 -9.95 -4.26 -0.71
C PHE A 105 -8.80 -4.80 0.16
N PRO A 106 -8.46 -4.13 1.28
CA PRO A 106 -7.39 -4.58 2.15
C PRO A 106 -7.62 -6.02 2.62
N PHE A 107 -6.55 -6.81 2.59
CA PHE A 107 -6.52 -8.14 3.15
C PHE A 107 -6.63 -8.06 4.67
N TYR A 108 -7.48 -8.92 5.21
CA TYR A 108 -7.61 -9.17 6.64
C TYR A 108 -7.42 -10.66 6.89
N LEU A 109 -6.46 -11.00 7.74
CA LEU A 109 -6.24 -12.38 8.13
C LEU A 109 -7.45 -12.85 8.96
N LYS A 110 -8.24 -13.76 8.39
CA LYS A 110 -9.36 -14.36 9.11
C LYS A 110 -8.86 -15.61 9.83
N PRO A 111 -9.16 -15.77 11.13
CA PRO A 111 -8.86 -17.00 11.84
C PRO A 111 -9.55 -18.21 11.21
N TRP A 112 -10.74 -17.99 10.64
CA TRP A 112 -11.58 -18.99 9.97
C TRP A 112 -12.30 -18.37 8.77
N HIS A 113 -12.20 -19.00 7.60
CA HIS A 113 -13.11 -18.68 6.51
C HIS A 113 -14.43 -19.38 6.78
N LYS A 114 -15.51 -18.59 6.94
CA LYS A 114 -16.85 -19.18 6.94
C LYS A 114 -17.01 -19.88 5.60
N TYR A 115 -17.16 -21.21 5.61
CA TYR A 115 -17.55 -21.96 4.44
C TYR A 115 -18.77 -21.26 3.85
N LYS A 116 -18.60 -20.61 2.69
CA LYS A 116 -19.74 -20.19 1.89
C LYS A 116 -20.36 -21.49 1.43
N PHE A 117 -21.30 -22.02 2.21
CA PHE A 117 -22.34 -22.88 1.68
C PHE A 117 -22.98 -22.02 0.60
N GLN A 118 -22.55 -22.19 -0.66
CA GLN A 118 -23.29 -21.69 -1.80
C GLN A 118 -24.58 -22.48 -1.77
N SER A 119 -25.56 -22.02 -0.98
CA SER A 119 -26.92 -22.44 -1.17
C SER A 119 -27.26 -22.00 -2.59
N SER A 120 -27.35 -22.98 -3.48
CA SER A 120 -27.72 -22.85 -4.89
C SER A 120 -29.19 -22.44 -5.06
N GLN A 121 -29.74 -21.67 -4.13
CA GLN A 121 -31.16 -21.34 -4.05
C GLN A 121 -31.36 -19.83 -3.92
N LYS A 122 -31.12 -19.14 -5.03
CA LYS A 122 -32.01 -18.08 -5.50
C LYS A 122 -32.29 -18.42 -6.97
N ALA A 123 -33.31 -19.25 -7.22
CA ALA A 123 -34.63 -18.78 -7.61
C ALA A 123 -34.53 -18.00 -8.94
N ARG A 124 -34.82 -18.57 -10.12
CA ARG A 124 -36.13 -19.14 -10.51
C ARG A 124 -37.28 -18.45 -9.79
N LEU A 125 -37.33 -17.13 -9.86
CA LEU A 125 -38.58 -16.39 -9.77
C LEU A 125 -39.03 -16.09 -11.21
N LYS A 126 -40.32 -16.39 -11.41
CA LYS A 126 -41.12 -16.34 -12.64
C LYS A 126 -40.89 -15.12 -13.51
#